data_AF-A0A1Q5TGZ4-F1
#
_entry.id   AF-A0A1Q5TGZ4-F1
#
_cell.length_a   1.000
_cell.length_b   1.000
_cell.length_c   1.000
_cell.angle_alpha   90.00
_cell.angle_beta   90.00
_cell.angle_gamma   90.00
#
_symmetry.space_group_name_H-M   'P 1'
#
loop_
_entity.id
_entity.type
_entity.pdbx_description
1 polymer ?
#
loop_
_entity_poly.entity_id
_entity_poly.type
_entity_poly.pdbx_seq_one_letter_code
_entity_poly.pdbx_strand_id
1 'polypeptide(L)'
;MTAKNTEYKDLDLHKKATGRFREMHAIIFGEISSILKKAKLMPLIELRKHNPSFTEIAEELIRYRELAKKVAAWLDIEEDQFSAYVDEYIALTRELAKAIDDDDPDALCGAIAALDDKPYI
;
A
#
# COMPACT_ATOMS: atom_id res chain seq x y z
N MET A 1 -4.86 29.84 33.10
CA MET A 1 -5.01 29.98 31.62
C MET A 1 -4.11 29.03 30.81
N THR A 2 -3.24 28.25 31.44
CA THR A 2 -2.24 27.40 30.77
C THR A 2 -2.75 26.02 30.34
N ALA A 3 -3.61 25.35 31.11
CA ALA A 3 -4.07 23.99 30.80
C ALA A 3 -4.88 23.89 29.49
N LYS A 4 -5.85 24.81 29.28
CA LYS A 4 -6.67 24.83 28.05
C LYS A 4 -5.83 25.08 26.79
N ASN A 5 -4.81 25.93 26.87
CA ASN A 5 -3.95 26.25 25.71
C ASN A 5 -3.06 25.07 25.29
N THR A 6 -2.65 24.23 26.22
CA THR A 6 -1.91 22.99 25.92
C THR A 6 -2.82 21.95 25.27
N GLU A 7 -4.03 21.77 25.81
CA GLU A 7 -5.04 20.83 25.29
C GLU A 7 -5.46 21.15 23.84
N TYR A 8 -5.67 22.43 23.50
CA TYR A 8 -5.96 22.84 22.11
C TYR A 8 -4.79 22.60 21.15
N LYS A 9 -3.55 22.71 21.63
CA LYS A 9 -2.35 22.49 20.81
C LYS A 9 -2.12 21.00 20.54
N ASP A 10 -2.40 20.15 21.52
CA ASP A 10 -2.31 18.69 21.39
C ASP A 10 -3.40 18.16 20.43
N LEU A 11 -4.62 18.71 20.49
CA LEU A 11 -5.68 18.43 19.51
C LEU A 11 -5.31 18.82 18.08
N ASP A 12 -4.64 19.96 17.88
CA ASP A 12 -4.17 20.39 16.55
C ASP A 12 -3.03 19.50 16.02
N LEU A 13 -2.08 19.12 16.89
CA LEU A 13 -1.00 18.19 16.55
C LEU A 13 -1.54 16.81 16.19
N HIS A 14 -2.48 16.28 16.96
CA HIS A 14 -3.10 14.98 16.71
C HIS A 14 -3.85 14.96 15.36
N LYS A 15 -4.60 16.03 15.04
CA LYS A 15 -5.25 16.18 13.73
C LYS A 15 -4.25 16.19 12.58
N LYS A 16 -3.14 16.92 12.71
CA LYS A 16 -2.07 16.96 11.70
C LYS A 16 -1.40 15.60 11.52
N ALA A 17 -1.13 14.90 12.61
CA ALA A 17 -0.54 13.56 12.58
C ALA A 17 -1.47 12.55 11.88
N THR A 18 -2.76 12.58 12.21
CA THR A 18 -3.79 11.75 11.56
C THR A 18 -3.91 12.07 10.07
N GLY A 19 -3.88 13.35 9.69
CA GLY A 19 -3.90 13.76 8.27
C GLY A 19 -2.71 13.21 7.49
N ARG A 20 -1.48 13.38 8.02
CA ARG A 20 -0.27 12.82 7.41
C ARG A 20 -0.30 11.31 7.32
N PHE A 21 -0.81 10.64 8.35
CA PHE A 21 -0.97 9.19 8.36
C PHE A 21 -1.92 8.73 7.24
N ARG A 22 -3.02 9.45 6.97
CA ARG A 22 -3.93 9.17 5.84
C ARG A 22 -3.25 9.32 4.48
N GLU A 23 -2.52 10.41 4.29
CA GLU A 23 -1.76 10.64 3.04
C GLU A 23 -0.75 9.52 2.80
N MET A 24 0.02 9.20 3.84
CA MET A 24 0.96 8.09 3.86
C MET A 24 0.28 6.78 3.44
N HIS A 25 -0.83 6.44 4.09
CA HIS A 25 -1.57 5.23 3.80
C HIS A 25 -2.10 5.17 2.36
N ALA A 26 -2.52 6.29 1.79
CA ALA A 26 -2.99 6.37 0.40
C ALA A 26 -1.88 6.07 -0.63
N ILE A 27 -0.61 6.29 -0.28
CA ILE A 27 0.53 6.00 -1.16
C ILE A 27 0.60 4.49 -1.48
N ILE A 28 0.20 3.61 -0.55
CA ILE A 28 0.18 2.16 -0.78
C ILE A 28 -0.67 1.82 -2.00
N PHE A 29 -1.91 2.34 -2.05
CA PHE A 29 -2.81 2.09 -3.18
C PHE A 29 -2.27 2.70 -4.48
N GLY A 30 -1.70 3.90 -4.41
CA GLY A 30 -1.09 4.54 -5.57
C GLY A 30 0.04 3.70 -6.18
N GLU A 31 0.88 3.11 -5.34
CA GLU A 31 1.96 2.24 -5.80
C GLU A 31 1.42 0.92 -6.38
N ILE A 32 0.43 0.30 -5.74
CA ILE A 32 -0.22 -0.91 -6.26
C ILE A 32 -0.87 -0.65 -7.63
N SER A 33 -1.61 0.45 -7.80
CA SER A 33 -2.16 0.85 -9.10
C SER A 33 -1.07 1.10 -10.15
N SER A 34 0.06 1.69 -9.75
CA SER A 34 1.22 1.91 -10.63
C SER A 34 1.82 0.58 -11.11
N ILE A 35 2.03 -0.37 -10.21
CA ILE A 35 2.51 -1.73 -10.52
C ILE A 35 1.55 -2.42 -11.48
N LEU A 36 0.26 -2.43 -11.16
CA LEU A 36 -0.79 -3.05 -11.97
C LEU A 36 -0.80 -2.47 -13.40
N LYS A 37 -0.72 -1.14 -13.53
CA LYS A 37 -0.67 -0.47 -14.83
C LYS A 37 0.56 -0.88 -15.63
N LYS A 38 1.74 -0.99 -15.01
CA LYS A 38 2.96 -1.46 -15.69
C LYS A 38 2.80 -2.90 -16.14
N ALA A 39 2.31 -3.77 -15.25
CA ALA A 39 2.10 -5.20 -15.52
C ALA A 39 1.16 -5.45 -16.71
N LYS A 40 0.13 -4.62 -16.89
CA LYS A 40 -0.79 -4.69 -18.03
C LYS A 40 -0.20 -4.25 -19.37
N LEU A 41 0.74 -3.31 -19.35
CA LEU A 41 1.17 -2.59 -20.56
C LEU A 41 2.54 -3.03 -21.06
N MET A 42 3.36 -3.60 -20.19
CA MET A 42 4.75 -3.94 -20.52
C MET A 42 4.89 -5.44 -20.82
N PRO A 43 5.73 -5.81 -21.80
CA PRO A 43 6.09 -7.20 -22.00
C PRO A 43 6.80 -7.78 -20.76
N LEU A 44 6.59 -9.07 -20.48
CA LEU A 44 7.18 -9.77 -19.34
C LEU A 44 8.71 -9.62 -19.25
N ILE A 45 9.39 -9.64 -20.40
CA ILE A 45 10.86 -9.44 -20.45
C ILE A 45 11.29 -8.05 -19.96
N GLU A 46 10.47 -7.02 -20.12
CA GLU A 46 10.75 -5.68 -19.62
C GLU A 46 10.35 -5.55 -18.14
N LEU A 47 9.28 -6.22 -17.72
CA LEU A 47 8.89 -6.28 -16.30
C LEU A 47 9.99 -6.87 -15.43
N ARG A 48 10.66 -7.94 -15.88
CA ARG A 48 11.79 -8.56 -15.15
C ARG A 48 13.02 -7.65 -15.01
N LYS A 49 13.15 -6.63 -15.85
CA LYS A 49 14.27 -5.68 -15.79
C LYS A 49 13.98 -4.49 -14.87
N HIS A 50 12.78 -4.42 -14.29
CA HIS A 50 12.40 -3.33 -13.41
C HIS A 50 13.31 -3.29 -12.17
N ASN A 51 13.75 -2.10 -11.78
CA ASN A 51 14.63 -1.88 -10.65
C ASN A 51 14.12 -0.68 -9.83
N PRO A 52 13.78 -0.83 -8.54
CA PRO A 52 13.76 -2.09 -7.77
C PRO A 52 12.80 -3.11 -8.38
N SER A 53 13.05 -4.40 -8.21
CA SER A 53 12.17 -5.47 -8.71
C SER A 53 10.77 -5.34 -8.11
N PHE A 54 9.75 -5.88 -8.78
CA PHE A 54 8.39 -5.87 -8.26
C PHE A 54 8.27 -6.61 -6.92
N THR A 55 9.09 -7.65 -6.71
CA THR A 55 9.19 -8.36 -5.43
C THR A 55 9.75 -7.47 -4.34
N GLU A 56 10.83 -6.72 -4.61
CA GLU A 56 11.37 -5.76 -3.63
C GLU A 56 10.35 -4.67 -3.27
N ILE A 57 9.62 -4.15 -4.27
CA ILE A 57 8.55 -3.16 -4.02
C ILE A 57 7.45 -3.77 -3.16
N ALA A 58 7.00 -4.99 -3.46
CA ALA A 58 5.96 -5.65 -2.68
C ALA A 58 6.39 -5.89 -1.22
N GLU A 59 7.64 -6.28 -0.97
CA GLU A 59 8.20 -6.40 0.38
C GLU A 59 8.32 -5.03 1.09
N GLU A 60 8.62 -3.95 0.36
CA GLU A 60 8.56 -2.59 0.90
C GLU A 60 7.14 -2.20 1.32
N LEU A 61 6.13 -2.53 0.52
CA LEU A 61 4.73 -2.26 0.87
C LEU A 61 4.31 -3.01 2.14
N ILE A 62 4.76 -4.26 2.34
CA ILE A 62 4.52 -5.01 3.58
C ILE A 62 5.14 -4.26 4.78
N ARG A 63 6.42 -3.91 4.70
CA ARG A 63 7.12 -3.17 5.77
C ARG A 63 6.43 -1.85 6.08
N TYR A 64 5.99 -1.16 5.04
CA TYR A 64 5.26 0.09 5.17
C TYR A 64 3.91 -0.10 5.88
N ARG A 65 3.16 -1.14 5.52
CA ARG A 65 1.89 -1.49 6.16
C ARG A 65 2.09 -1.86 7.64
N GLU A 66 3.14 -2.62 7.98
CA GLU A 66 3.47 -2.90 9.38
C GLU A 66 3.80 -1.63 10.18
N LEU A 67 4.55 -0.70 9.58
CA LEU A 67 4.82 0.59 10.20
C LEU A 67 3.52 1.40 10.37
N ALA A 68 2.65 1.37 9.37
CA ALA A 68 1.37 2.07 9.41
C ALA A 68 0.48 1.56 10.55
N LYS A 69 0.42 0.23 10.77
CA LYS A 69 -0.29 -0.37 11.92
C LYS A 69 0.25 0.13 13.26
N LYS A 70 1.57 0.24 13.41
CA LYS A 70 2.19 0.77 14.65
C LYS A 70 1.86 2.25 14.87
N VAL A 71 1.90 3.06 13.81
CA VAL A 71 1.57 4.49 13.90
C VAL A 71 0.08 4.69 14.21
N ALA A 72 -0.81 3.90 13.60
CA ALA A 72 -2.24 3.93 13.89
C ALA A 72 -2.51 3.66 15.38
N ALA A 73 -1.86 2.64 15.96
CA ALA A 73 -1.99 2.33 17.39
C ALA A 73 -1.50 3.48 18.29
N TRP A 74 -0.43 4.19 17.92
CA TRP A 74 0.03 5.36 18.67
C TRP A 74 -0.88 6.57 18.56
N LEU A 75 -1.62 6.68 17.45
CA LEU A 75 -2.56 7.76 17.18
C LEU A 75 -4.00 7.38 17.56
N ASP A 76 -4.24 6.23 18.19
CA ASP A 76 -5.59 5.75 18.55
C ASP A 76 -6.57 5.77 17.36
N ILE A 77 -6.07 5.37 16.18
CA ILE A 77 -6.85 5.30 14.94
C ILE A 77 -7.37 3.87 14.78
N GLU A 78 -8.70 3.72 14.70
CA GLU A 78 -9.32 2.42 14.46
C GLU A 78 -9.05 1.88 13.05
N GLU A 79 -8.82 0.57 12.95
CA GLU A 79 -8.35 -0.10 11.72
C GLU A 79 -9.43 -0.19 10.63
N ASP A 80 -10.70 -0.24 11.02
CA ASP A 80 -11.86 -0.29 10.11
C ASP A 80 -12.01 1.00 9.26
N GLN A 81 -11.51 2.13 9.75
CA GLN A 81 -11.49 3.41 9.04
C GLN A 81 -10.44 3.48 7.93
N PHE A 82 -9.51 2.51 7.86
CA PHE A 82 -8.30 2.61 7.04
C PHE A 82 -8.13 1.54 5.97
N SER A 83 -9.16 0.70 5.73
CA SER A 83 -9.20 -0.36 4.70
C SER A 83 -8.66 -1.71 5.18
N ALA A 84 -9.61 -2.58 5.52
CA ALA A 84 -9.42 -4.02 5.69
C ALA A 84 -8.79 -4.70 4.45
N TYR A 85 -8.77 -4.01 3.30
CA TYR A 85 -8.35 -4.56 2.02
C TYR A 85 -6.86 -4.35 1.72
N VAL A 86 -6.14 -3.50 2.47
CA VAL A 86 -4.72 -3.25 2.16
C VAL A 86 -3.88 -4.51 2.18
N ASP A 87 -4.05 -5.33 3.21
CA ASP A 87 -3.27 -6.55 3.37
C ASP A 87 -3.57 -7.51 2.21
N GLU A 88 -4.82 -7.58 1.75
CA GLU A 88 -5.24 -8.35 0.58
C GLU A 88 -4.59 -7.81 -0.71
N TYR A 89 -4.57 -6.49 -0.91
CA TYR A 89 -4.04 -5.88 -2.14
C TYR A 89 -2.52 -6.05 -2.21
N ILE A 90 -1.84 -5.95 -1.07
CA ILE A 90 -0.41 -6.24 -0.97
C ILE A 90 -0.15 -7.72 -1.29
N ALA A 91 -0.99 -8.64 -0.79
CA ALA A 91 -0.86 -10.06 -1.10
C ALA A 91 -0.98 -10.34 -2.60
N LEU A 92 -1.99 -9.77 -3.27
CA LEU A 92 -2.15 -9.89 -4.72
C LEU A 92 -0.99 -9.26 -5.50
N THR A 93 -0.42 -8.16 -4.99
CA THR A 93 0.78 -7.54 -5.58
C THR A 93 1.99 -8.45 -5.47
N ARG A 94 2.13 -9.21 -4.38
CA ARG A 94 3.18 -10.23 -4.25
C ARG A 94 2.98 -11.40 -5.20
N GLU A 95 1.75 -11.85 -5.42
CA GLU A 95 1.44 -12.90 -6.39
C GLU A 95 1.81 -12.46 -7.81
N LEU A 96 1.47 -11.22 -8.17
CA LEU A 96 1.88 -10.59 -9.42
C LEU A 96 3.40 -10.54 -9.57
N ALA A 97 4.10 -10.08 -8.53
CA ALA A 97 5.56 -10.00 -8.54
C ALA A 97 6.22 -11.39 -8.67
N LYS A 98 5.70 -12.37 -7.95
CA LYS A 98 6.16 -13.76 -8.03
C LYS A 98 5.96 -14.35 -9.42
N ALA A 99 4.83 -14.10 -10.06
CA ALA A 99 4.58 -14.56 -11.43
C ALA A 99 5.56 -13.95 -12.45
N ILE A 100 5.97 -12.70 -12.24
CA ILE A 100 7.02 -12.05 -13.07
C ILE A 100 8.37 -12.74 -12.87
N ASP A 101 8.74 -13.04 -11.63
CA ASP A 101 10.01 -13.69 -11.29
C ASP A 101 10.06 -15.15 -11.79
N ASP A 102 8.94 -15.86 -11.72
CA ASP A 102 8.80 -17.26 -12.15
C ASP A 102 8.62 -17.40 -13.68
N ASP A 103 8.56 -16.30 -14.43
CA ASP A 103 8.29 -16.24 -15.88
C ASP A 103 6.99 -16.98 -16.25
N ASP A 104 5.94 -16.78 -15.44
CA ASP A 104 4.63 -17.44 -15.55
C ASP A 104 3.57 -16.45 -16.04
N PRO A 105 3.27 -16.40 -17.35
CA PRO A 105 2.29 -15.46 -17.90
C PRO A 105 0.86 -15.74 -17.45
N ASP A 106 0.51 -17.00 -17.20
CA ASP A 106 -0.85 -17.38 -16.81
C ASP A 106 -1.12 -16.92 -15.38
N ALA A 107 -0.17 -17.18 -14.47
CA ALA A 107 -0.24 -16.65 -13.10
C ALA A 107 -0.24 -15.12 -13.07
N LEU A 108 0.55 -14.48 -13.95
CA LEU A 108 0.60 -13.02 -14.05
C LEU A 108 -0.75 -12.45 -14.49
N CYS A 109 -1.37 -13.02 -15.54
CA CYS A 109 -2.70 -12.62 -15.99
C CYS A 109 -3.76 -12.85 -14.90
N GLY A 110 -3.68 -13.96 -14.17
CA GLY A 110 -4.56 -14.24 -13.03
C GLY A 110 -4.45 -13.18 -11.92
N ALA A 111 -3.23 -12.82 -11.52
CA ALA A 111 -2.99 -11.81 -10.50
C ALA A 111 -3.44 -10.41 -10.95
N ILE A 112 -3.23 -10.06 -12.23
CA ILE A 112 -3.74 -8.80 -12.82
C ILE A 112 -5.27 -8.76 -12.75
N ALA A 113 -5.96 -9.83 -13.14
CA ALA A 113 -7.42 -9.90 -13.10
C ALA A 113 -7.95 -9.77 -11.66
N ALA A 114 -7.33 -10.47 -10.71
CA ALA A 114 -7.73 -10.41 -9.30
C ALA A 114 -7.55 -9.01 -8.69
N LEU A 115 -6.53 -8.25 -9.12
CA LEU A 115 -6.33 -6.85 -8.76
C LEU A 115 -7.33 -5.91 -9.45
N ASP A 116 -7.70 -6.18 -10.70
CA ASP A 116 -8.67 -5.37 -11.46
C ASP A 116 -10.10 -5.42 -10.92
N ASP A 117 -10.48 -6.56 -10.34
CA ASP A 117 -11.79 -6.72 -9.72
C ASP A 117 -11.92 -5.98 -8.38
N LYS A 118 -10.85 -5.34 -7.91
CA LYS A 118 -10.83 -4.61 -6.64
C LYS A 118 -11.37 -3.18 -6.80
N PRO A 119 -12.29 -2.73 -5.93
CA PRO A 119 -13.01 -1.46 -6.10
C PRO A 119 -12.14 -0.19 -5.92
N TYR A 120 -10.85 -0.32 -5.61
CA TYR A 120 -9.99 0.80 -5.21
C TYR A 120 -8.63 0.83 -5.93
N ILE A 121 -8.48 0.12 -7.06
CA ILE A 121 -7.22 0.04 -7.85
C ILE A 121 -7.48 0.34 -9.32
#